data_AF-A0A1A3MI29-F1
#
_entry.id   AF-A0A1A3MI29-F1
#
_cell.length_a   1.000
_cell.length_b   1.000
_cell.length_c   1.000
_cell.angle_alpha   90.00
_cell.angle_beta   90.00
_cell.angle_gamma   90.00
#
_symmetry.space_group_name_H-M   'P 1'
#
loop_
_entity.id
_entity.type
_entity.pdbx_description
1 polymer ?
#
loop_
_entity_poly.entity_id
_entity_poly.type
_entity_poly.pdbx_seq_one_letter_code
_entity_poly.pdbx_strand_id
1 'polypeptide(L)'
;MFPLCAGAAAAVLTWCWVKLRRQGSLSYLSLTPDGFEFSTLREPKTGKWDEIENIADRLPDEERFWNPMVVTLAGGETLLMEAPGTYTPKGTALVQWVRLYWQHPELRDELTDGRAVARLRAA
;
A
#
# COMPACT_ATOMS: atom_id res chain seq x y z
N MET A 1 -34.93 -2.84 -14.65
CA MET A 1 -33.47 -2.95 -14.43
C MET A 1 -32.81 -1.69 -13.86
N PHE A 2 -33.30 -0.47 -14.11
CA PHE A 2 -32.69 0.78 -13.60
C PHE A 2 -32.62 1.01 -12.07
N PRO A 3 -33.60 0.62 -11.22
CA PRO A 3 -33.58 1.02 -9.80
C PRO A 3 -32.53 0.27 -8.96
N LEU A 4 -32.16 -0.96 -9.36
CA LEU A 4 -31.15 -1.76 -8.66
C LEU A 4 -29.74 -1.19 -8.84
N CYS A 5 -29.41 -0.65 -10.01
CA CYS A 5 -28.12 -0.02 -10.26
C CYS A 5 -27.93 1.25 -9.42
N ALA A 6 -28.99 2.04 -9.25
CA ALA A 6 -28.96 3.26 -8.43
C ALA A 6 -28.75 2.93 -6.94
N GLY A 7 -29.41 1.88 -6.43
CA GLY A 7 -29.24 1.44 -5.04
C GLY A 7 -27.82 0.96 -4.72
N ALA A 8 -27.21 0.17 -5.62
CA ALA A 8 -25.83 -0.30 -5.45
C ALA A 8 -24.81 0.86 -5.46
N ALA A 9 -24.98 1.82 -6.37
CA ALA A 9 -24.10 2.99 -6.44
C ALA A 9 -24.17 3.84 -5.15
N ALA A 10 -25.38 4.09 -4.63
CA ALA A 10 -25.57 4.83 -3.39
C ALA A 10 -24.92 4.13 -2.18
N ALA A 11 -25.02 2.80 -2.11
CA ALA A 11 -24.37 2.02 -1.05
C ALA A 11 -22.84 2.13 -1.10
N VAL A 12 -22.24 2.02 -2.29
CA VAL A 12 -20.78 2.17 -2.48
C VAL A 12 -20.33 3.58 -2.11
N LEU A 13 -21.03 4.62 -2.57
CA LEU A 13 -20.70 6.01 -2.23
C LEU A 13 -20.81 6.28 -0.73
N THR A 14 -21.84 5.75 -0.08
CA THR A 14 -22.02 5.87 1.38
C THR A 14 -20.90 5.16 2.13
N TRP A 15 -20.53 3.95 1.72
CA TRP A 15 -19.42 3.20 2.32
C TRP A 15 -18.07 3.92 2.13
N CYS A 16 -17.78 4.42 0.92
CA CYS A 16 -16.61 5.24 0.64
C CYS A 16 -16.57 6.49 1.54
N TRP A 17 -17.70 7.19 1.68
CA TRP A 17 -17.80 8.39 2.52
C TRP A 17 -17.54 8.07 4.00
N VAL A 18 -18.09 6.97 4.52
CA VAL A 18 -17.81 6.51 5.89
C VAL A 18 -16.33 6.17 6.07
N LYS A 19 -15.72 5.47 5.10
CA LYS A 19 -14.28 5.13 5.13
C LYS A 19 -13.41 6.39 5.13
N LEU A 20 -13.68 7.33 4.22
CA LEU A 20 -13.04 8.65 4.17
C LEU A 20 -13.16 9.41 5.49
N ARG A 21 -14.35 9.45 6.09
CA ARG A 21 -14.60 10.11 7.38
C ARG A 21 -13.82 9.49 8.53
N ARG A 22 -13.64 8.16 8.53
CA ARG A 22 -12.97 7.44 9.64
C ARG A 22 -11.45 7.37 9.49
N GLN A 23 -10.94 7.22 8.27
CA GLN A 23 -9.52 6.95 8.00
C GLN A 23 -8.80 8.14 7.35
N GLY A 24 -9.53 9.20 6.98
CA GLY A 24 -8.98 10.37 6.28
C GLY A 24 -8.64 10.11 4.80
N SER A 25 -8.64 8.85 4.36
CA SER A 25 -8.33 8.44 2.99
C SER A 25 -9.04 7.14 2.62
N LEU A 26 -9.14 6.86 1.31
CA LEU A 26 -9.60 5.55 0.82
C LEU A 26 -8.47 4.52 0.72
N SER A 27 -7.22 5.01 0.72
CA SER A 27 -6.00 4.24 0.70
C SER A 27 -4.97 4.88 1.63
N TYR A 28 -4.25 4.08 2.42
CA TYR A 28 -3.04 4.49 3.14
C TYR A 28 -1.95 3.41 3.07
N LEU A 29 -0.70 3.83 3.30
CA LEU A 29 0.44 3.00 3.63
C LEU A 29 1.03 3.52 4.95
N SER A 30 1.16 2.63 5.93
CA SER A 30 1.78 2.88 7.23
C SER A 30 3.01 1.99 7.35
N LEU A 31 4.15 2.60 7.63
CA LEU A 31 5.41 1.90 7.90
C LEU A 31 5.82 2.21 9.34
N THR A 32 6.16 1.18 10.10
CA THR A 32 6.69 1.30 11.45
C THR A 32 8.03 0.56 11.53
N PRO A 33 8.81 0.76 12.61
CA PRO A 33 10.04 -0.02 12.79
C PRO A 33 9.82 -1.55 12.81
N ASP A 34 8.65 -1.99 13.27
CA ASP A 34 8.31 -3.41 13.43
C ASP A 34 7.72 -4.03 12.15
N GLY A 35 7.09 -3.24 11.29
CA GLY A 35 6.46 -3.78 10.08
C GLY A 35 5.77 -2.73 9.22
N PHE A 36 4.79 -3.20 8.47
CA PHE A 36 4.02 -2.38 7.56
C PHE A 36 2.54 -2.74 7.57
N GLU A 37 1.74 -1.80 7.11
CA GLU A 37 0.32 -1.99 6.84
C GLU A 37 -0.08 -1.13 5.64
N PHE A 38 -0.87 -1.68 4.73
CA PHE A 38 -1.57 -0.89 3.73
C PHE A 38 -3.03 -1.29 3.63
N SER A 39 -3.89 -0.30 3.44
CA SER A 39 -5.32 -0.53 3.28
C SER A 39 -5.63 -1.20 1.95
N THR A 40 -6.62 -2.08 1.95
CA THR A 40 -7.28 -2.54 0.71
C THR A 40 -8.74 -2.11 0.70
N LEU A 41 -9.48 -2.50 -0.35
CA LEU A 41 -10.94 -2.37 -0.38
C LEU A 41 -11.63 -3.31 0.63
N ARG A 42 -10.94 -4.36 1.09
CA ARG A 42 -11.45 -5.29 2.10
C ARG A 42 -10.81 -4.95 3.45
N GLU A 43 -9.89 -5.79 3.89
CA GLU A 43 -9.16 -5.65 5.14
C GLU A 43 -7.76 -5.08 4.87
N PRO A 44 -7.21 -4.26 5.79
CA PRO A 44 -5.81 -3.89 5.71
C PRO A 44 -4.93 -5.12 5.62
N LYS A 45 -3.88 -5.05 4.81
CA LYS A 45 -2.83 -6.06 4.75
C LYS A 45 -1.67 -5.57 5.60
N THR A 46 -1.22 -6.42 6.51
CA THR A 46 -0.10 -6.14 7.41
C THR A 46 0.91 -7.27 7.31
N GLY A 47 2.16 -6.97 7.63
CA GLY A 47 3.24 -7.94 7.74
C GLY A 47 4.41 -7.35 8.51
N LYS A 48 5.27 -8.21 9.03
CA LYS A 48 6.54 -7.79 9.63
C LYS A 48 7.65 -7.76 8.59
N TRP A 49 8.70 -7.00 8.87
CA TRP A 49 9.82 -6.89 7.94
C TRP A 49 10.64 -8.19 7.79
N ASP A 50 10.74 -8.98 8.85
CA ASP A 50 11.47 -10.26 8.90
C ASP A 50 10.73 -11.39 8.18
N GLU A 51 9.43 -11.22 7.94
CA GLU A 51 8.60 -12.14 7.18
C GLU A 51 8.69 -11.89 5.67
N ILE A 52 9.29 -10.80 5.19
CA ILE A 52 9.34 -10.47 3.76
C ILE A 52 10.49 -11.21 3.06
N GLU A 53 10.17 -11.93 1.98
CA GLU A 53 11.14 -12.56 1.07
C GLU A 53 11.43 -11.70 -0.15
N ASN A 54 10.44 -10.97 -0.67
CA ASN A 54 10.59 -10.14 -1.85
C ASN A 54 9.63 -8.95 -1.86
N ILE A 55 10.08 -7.86 -2.46
CA ILE A 55 9.23 -6.72 -2.82
C ILE A 55 9.42 -6.47 -4.32
N ALA A 56 8.34 -6.32 -5.08
CA ALA A 56 8.38 -6.07 -6.53
C ALA A 56 7.35 -5.01 -6.94
N ASP A 57 7.58 -4.39 -8.10
CA ASP A 57 6.70 -3.40 -8.74
C ASP A 57 5.84 -4.00 -9.87
N ARG A 58 5.86 -5.32 -10.01
CA ARG A 58 5.15 -6.10 -11.02
C ARG A 58 4.83 -7.50 -10.50
N LEU A 59 3.76 -8.07 -11.02
CA LEU A 59 3.47 -9.49 -10.86
C LEU A 59 4.29 -10.29 -11.89
N PRO A 60 4.80 -11.48 -11.53
CA PRO A 60 5.66 -12.27 -12.42
C PRO A 60 4.97 -12.70 -13.71
N ASP A 61 3.66 -12.99 -13.65
CA ASP A 61 2.90 -13.58 -14.77
C ASP A 61 1.72 -12.71 -15.24
N GLU A 62 1.71 -11.42 -14.90
CA GLU A 62 0.60 -10.53 -15.25
C GLU A 62 1.09 -9.15 -15.70
N GLU A 63 0.71 -8.76 -16.92
CA GLU A 63 0.96 -7.43 -17.44
C GLU A 63 -0.23 -6.52 -17.13
N ARG A 64 0.00 -5.48 -16.33
CA ARG A 64 -1.03 -4.53 -15.89
C ARG A 64 -0.78 -3.14 -16.45
N PHE A 65 -1.86 -2.40 -16.67
CA PHE A 65 -1.79 -0.99 -17.08
C PHE A 65 -1.15 -0.09 -16.00
N TRP A 66 -1.24 -0.49 -14.73
CA TRP A 66 -0.60 0.18 -13.60
C TRP A 66 0.36 -0.77 -12.86
N ASN A 67 1.39 -0.21 -12.25
CA ASN A 67 2.37 -0.96 -11.46
C ASN A 67 1.85 -1.15 -10.02
N PRO A 68 1.60 -2.38 -9.56
CA PRO A 68 1.30 -2.63 -8.15
C PRO A 68 2.58 -2.63 -7.29
N MET A 69 2.41 -2.63 -5.97
CA MET A 69 3.47 -3.08 -5.06
C MET A 69 3.11 -4.48 -4.57
N VAL A 70 4.01 -5.43 -4.83
CA VAL A 70 3.88 -6.83 -4.50
C VAL A 70 4.85 -7.14 -3.37
N VAL A 71 4.35 -7.59 -2.22
CA VAL A 71 5.16 -8.05 -1.10
C VAL A 71 4.95 -9.55 -0.95
N THR A 72 6.00 -10.34 -1.13
CA THR A 72 5.98 -11.79 -0.93
C THR A 72 6.52 -12.10 0.46
N LEU A 73 5.72 -12.79 1.26
CA LEU A 73 6.06 -13.23 2.60
C LEU A 73 6.67 -14.63 2.59
N ALA A 74 7.33 -14.98 3.69
CA ALA A 74 7.84 -16.32 3.97
C ALA A 74 6.74 -17.37 3.82
N GLY A 75 7.00 -18.38 2.99
CA GLY A 75 6.01 -19.40 2.65
C GLY A 75 5.12 -19.06 1.43
N GLY A 76 5.42 -17.96 0.72
CA GLY A 76 4.85 -17.66 -0.60
C GLY A 76 3.53 -16.88 -0.60
N GLU A 77 3.02 -16.47 0.56
CA GLU A 77 1.87 -15.56 0.61
C GLU A 77 2.24 -14.22 -0.06
N THR A 78 1.35 -13.67 -0.88
CA THR A 78 1.57 -12.40 -1.56
C THR A 78 0.56 -11.35 -1.10
N LEU A 79 1.06 -10.23 -0.60
CA LEU A 79 0.28 -9.04 -0.28
C LEU A 79 0.40 -8.02 -1.41
N LEU A 80 -0.75 -7.53 -1.89
CA LEU A 80 -0.82 -6.68 -3.07
C LEU A 80 -1.42 -5.31 -2.75
N MET A 81 -0.64 -4.26 -2.98
CA MET A 81 -1.13 -2.88 -3.02
C MET A 81 -1.32 -2.49 -4.48
N GLU A 82 -2.59 -2.33 -4.89
CA GLU A 82 -2.96 -2.18 -6.30
C GLU A 82 -2.43 -0.90 -6.95
N ALA A 83 -2.51 0.25 -6.26
CA ALA A 83 -2.28 1.55 -6.89
C ALA A 83 -1.29 2.43 -6.10
N PRO A 84 -0.02 2.02 -5.95
CA PRO A 84 1.02 2.89 -5.39
C PRO A 84 1.22 4.17 -6.21
N GLY A 85 0.81 4.15 -7.49
CA GLY A 85 0.74 5.31 -8.39
C GLY A 85 -0.12 6.48 -7.88
N THR A 86 -0.96 6.27 -6.87
CA THR A 86 -1.75 7.35 -6.25
C THR A 86 -0.93 8.21 -5.29
N TYR A 87 0.22 7.72 -4.81
CA TYR A 87 1.11 8.43 -3.88
C TYR A 87 2.33 9.03 -4.57
N THR A 88 2.88 8.31 -5.55
CA THR A 88 4.06 8.74 -6.31
C THR A 88 3.85 8.44 -7.79
N PRO A 89 4.39 9.24 -8.72
CA PRO A 89 4.29 8.96 -10.15
C PRO A 89 4.73 7.53 -10.48
N LYS A 90 3.85 6.77 -11.16
CA LYS A 90 4.04 5.34 -11.51
C LYS A 90 4.27 4.38 -10.33
N GLY A 91 4.20 4.84 -9.09
CA GLY A 91 4.39 4.04 -7.88
C GLY A 91 5.85 3.64 -7.59
N THR A 92 6.78 3.88 -8.52
CA THR A 92 8.16 3.38 -8.44
C THR A 92 8.89 3.90 -7.20
N ALA A 93 8.79 5.20 -6.92
CA ALA A 93 9.46 5.79 -5.76
C ALA A 93 8.91 5.20 -4.45
N LEU A 94 7.60 4.97 -4.34
CA LEU A 94 7.00 4.33 -3.17
C LEU A 94 7.50 2.90 -2.99
N VAL A 95 7.53 2.09 -4.05
CA VAL A 95 8.00 0.69 -3.98
C VAL A 95 9.47 0.62 -3.59
N GLN A 96 10.31 1.49 -4.18
CA GLN A 96 11.73 1.58 -3.83
C GLN A 96 11.94 2.04 -2.38
N TRP A 97 11.11 2.97 -1.91
CA TRP A 97 11.16 3.47 -0.54
C TRP A 97 10.79 2.38 0.47
N VAL A 98 9.74 1.58 0.22
CA VAL A 98 9.42 0.42 1.08
C VAL A 98 10.54 -0.63 1.03
N ARG A 99 11.11 -0.89 -0.16
CA ARG A 99 12.25 -1.80 -0.32
C ARG A 99 13.48 -1.33 0.48
N LEU A 100 13.75 -0.03 0.52
CA LEU A 100 14.83 0.56 1.30
C LEU A 100 14.68 0.21 2.78
N TYR A 101 13.51 0.45 3.40
CA TYR A 101 13.31 0.14 4.83
C TYR A 101 13.30 -1.36 5.14
N TRP A 102 12.85 -2.18 4.18
CA TRP A 102 12.98 -3.62 4.31
C TRP A 102 14.46 -4.03 4.38
N GLN A 103 15.29 -3.56 3.43
CA GLN A 103 16.70 -3.95 3.30
C GLN A 103 17.62 -3.28 4.33
N HIS A 104 17.21 -2.15 4.91
CA HIS A 104 18.01 -1.36 5.87
C HIS A 104 17.28 -1.19 7.21
N PRO A 105 17.32 -2.21 8.09
CA PRO A 105 16.76 -2.11 9.44
C PRO A 105 17.28 -0.91 10.24
N GLU A 106 18.52 -0.51 10.00
CA GLU A 106 19.20 0.62 10.65
C GLU A 106 18.59 1.99 10.33
N LEU A 107 17.79 2.10 9.26
CA LEU A 107 17.13 3.35 8.87
C LEU A 107 15.70 3.47 9.41
N ARG A 108 15.18 2.42 10.06
CA ARG A 108 13.75 2.36 10.42
C ARG A 108 13.34 3.31 11.55
N ASP A 109 14.29 3.83 12.32
CA ASP A 109 14.04 4.89 13.31
C ASP A 109 13.47 6.15 12.64
N GLU A 110 13.88 6.45 11.40
CA GLU A 110 13.37 7.56 10.60
C GLU A 110 11.86 7.47 10.28
N LEU A 111 11.27 6.28 10.38
CA LEU A 111 9.82 6.05 10.21
C LEU A 111 9.00 6.68 11.35
N THR A 112 9.65 7.04 12.46
CA THR A 112 8.99 7.56 13.66
C THR A 112 9.09 9.08 13.83
N ASP A 113 10.02 9.73 13.12
CA ASP A 113 10.38 11.14 13.33
C ASP A 113 10.17 12.05 12.11
N GLY A 114 9.67 11.49 11.00
CA GLY A 114 9.35 12.22 9.78
C GLY A 114 10.52 12.37 8.79
N ARG A 115 11.75 11.96 9.14
CA ARG A 115 12.88 11.92 8.20
C ARG A 115 12.59 11.04 6.99
N ALA A 116 11.88 9.94 7.18
CA ALA A 116 11.50 9.04 6.11
C ALA A 116 10.65 9.73 5.03
N VAL A 117 9.69 10.57 5.44
CA VAL A 117 8.84 11.34 4.52
C VAL A 117 9.64 12.43 3.82
N ALA A 118 10.58 13.08 4.51
CA ALA A 118 11.47 14.06 3.89
C ALA A 118 12.33 13.42 2.79
N ARG A 119 12.85 12.20 3.02
CA ARG A 119 13.59 11.42 2.02
C ARG A 119 12.73 11.09 0.82
N LEU A 120 11.49 10.63 1.01
CA LEU A 120 10.58 10.31 -0.09
C LEU A 120 10.28 11.53 -0.98
N ARG A 121 10.17 12.72 -0.39
CA ARG A 121 9.94 13.97 -1.14
C ARG A 121 11.15 14.46 -1.92
N ALA A 122 12.35 14.02 -1.54
CA ALA A 122 13.61 14.41 -2.18
C ALA A 122 14.05 13.44 -3.30
N ALA A 123 13.39 12.29 -3.42
CA ALA A 123 13.61 11.28 -4.46
C ALA A 123 12.83 11.61 -5.75
#